data_AF-A0A553MPY8-F1
#
_entry.id   AF-A0A553MPY8-F1
#
_cell.length_a   1.000
_cell.length_b   1.000
_cell.length_c   1.000
_cell.angle_alpha   90.00
_cell.angle_beta   90.00
_cell.angle_gamma   90.00
#
_symmetry.space_group_name_H-M   'P 1'
#
loop_
_entity.id
_entity.type
_entity.pdbx_description
1 polymer ?
#
loop_
_entity_poly.entity_id
_entity_poly.type
_entity_poly.pdbx_seq_one_letter_code
_entity_poly.pdbx_strand_id
1 'polypeptide(L)'
;RLHKELPLTAEELENVFDSLDDYKNGFLTLGEFSSGFSNFLNRRRGSATDDQRTLLSQNFPEALAYDQQLGEEEDEERHFSMLMESLGASNVFEDPGEVRSLWAQLRKDEPHLLTNFEEFLSRVTSQIKEAQQERKEMESVLR
;
A
#
# COMPACT_ATOMS: atom_id res chain seq x y z
N ARG A 1 -5.04 -12.46 31.62
CA ARG A 1 -6.32 -13.19 31.76
C ARG A 1 -7.13 -12.97 30.49
N LEU A 2 -6.88 -13.75 29.43
CA LEU A 2 -7.55 -13.63 28.11
C LEU A 2 -8.99 -14.22 28.07
N HIS A 3 -9.42 -14.81 29.19
CA HIS A 3 -10.68 -15.55 29.27
C HIS A 3 -11.96 -14.71 29.17
N LYS A 4 -11.84 -13.37 29.16
CA LYS A 4 -12.98 -12.45 29.01
C LYS A 4 -13.15 -11.89 27.60
N GLU A 5 -12.15 -12.05 26.74
CA GLU A 5 -12.12 -11.42 25.41
C GLU A 5 -12.17 -12.43 24.25
N LEU A 6 -12.05 -13.73 24.52
CA LEU A 6 -12.31 -14.79 23.55
C LEU A 6 -13.34 -15.80 24.10
N PRO A 7 -14.31 -16.27 23.28
CA PRO A 7 -15.26 -17.32 23.64
C PRO A 7 -14.60 -18.71 23.60
N LEU A 8 -13.51 -18.89 24.35
CA LEU A 8 -12.76 -20.14 24.46
C LEU A 8 -12.71 -20.55 25.92
N THR A 9 -13.03 -21.83 26.20
CA THR A 9 -12.91 -22.42 27.53
C THR A 9 -11.44 -22.48 27.97
N ALA A 10 -11.18 -22.62 29.28
CA ALA A 10 -9.82 -22.60 29.80
C ALA A 10 -9.00 -23.77 29.24
N GLU A 11 -9.65 -24.92 29.06
CA GLU A 11 -9.08 -26.12 28.46
C GLU A 11 -8.75 -25.93 26.98
N GLU A 12 -9.62 -25.25 26.21
CA GLU A 12 -9.32 -24.93 24.80
C GLU A 12 -8.17 -23.94 24.66
N LEU A 13 -8.07 -22.96 25.56
CA LEU A 13 -6.97 -22.03 25.57
C LEU A 13 -5.64 -22.72 25.93
N GLU A 14 -5.66 -23.64 26.89
CA GLU A 14 -4.52 -24.49 27.26
C GLU A 14 -4.09 -25.36 26.07
N ASN A 15 -5.02 -26.00 25.38
CA ASN A 15 -4.73 -26.80 24.19
C ASN A 15 -4.13 -25.96 23.04
N VAL A 16 -4.61 -24.73 22.84
CA VAL A 16 -4.02 -23.82 21.86
C VAL A 16 -2.62 -23.41 22.29
N PHE A 17 -2.42 -23.08 23.56
CA PHE A 17 -1.11 -22.74 24.10
C PHE A 17 -0.12 -23.90 23.93
N ASP A 18 -0.53 -25.10 24.28
CA ASP A 18 0.24 -26.33 24.09
C ASP A 18 0.60 -26.59 22.63
N SER A 19 -0.28 -26.23 21.70
CA SER A 19 -0.02 -26.39 20.26
C SER A 19 0.98 -25.37 19.70
N LEU A 20 1.22 -24.28 20.43
CA LEU A 20 2.14 -23.20 20.05
C LEU A 20 3.48 -23.30 20.79
N ASP A 21 3.52 -23.92 21.98
CA ASP A 21 4.73 -24.05 22.81
C ASP A 21 5.53 -25.28 22.36
N ASP A 22 6.28 -25.08 21.27
CA ASP A 22 7.13 -26.12 20.68
C ASP A 22 8.24 -26.56 21.64
N TYR A 23 8.72 -25.66 22.49
CA TYR A 23 9.75 -25.97 23.48
C TYR A 23 9.21 -26.53 24.81
N LYS A 24 7.87 -26.62 24.97
CA LYS A 24 7.19 -27.15 26.17
C LYS A 24 7.74 -26.58 27.47
N ASN A 25 8.09 -25.31 27.46
CA ASN A 25 8.72 -24.62 28.59
C ASN A 25 7.67 -23.89 29.46
N GLY A 26 6.39 -23.92 29.05
CA GLY A 26 5.28 -23.25 29.74
C GLY A 26 5.14 -21.76 29.40
N PHE A 27 5.90 -21.24 28.43
CA PHE A 27 5.92 -19.85 28.01
C PHE A 27 6.10 -19.72 26.49
N LEU A 28 5.14 -19.09 25.82
CA LEU A 28 5.30 -18.75 24.40
C LEU A 28 6.24 -17.56 24.24
N THR A 29 7.35 -17.78 23.53
CA THR A 29 8.11 -16.66 22.97
C THR A 29 7.34 -16.02 21.83
N LEU A 30 7.65 -14.76 21.50
CA LEU A 30 7.00 -14.04 20.40
C LEU A 30 7.14 -14.80 19.07
N GLY A 31 8.28 -15.46 18.84
CA GLY A 31 8.52 -16.25 17.64
C GLY A 31 7.63 -17.49 17.54
N GLU A 32 7.48 -18.23 18.64
CA GLU A 32 6.58 -19.40 18.73
C GLU A 32 5.13 -19.01 18.52
N PHE A 33 4.68 -17.95 19.19
CA PHE A 33 3.32 -17.45 19.04
C PHE A 33 3.04 -17.03 17.60
N SER A 34 3.87 -16.17 17.01
CA SER A 34 3.65 -15.68 15.64
C SER A 34 3.71 -16.79 14.60
N SER A 35 4.66 -17.72 14.72
CA SER A 35 4.83 -18.82 13.77
C SER A 35 3.68 -19.82 13.84
N GLY A 36 3.36 -20.31 15.03
CA GLY A 36 2.30 -21.30 15.21
C GLY A 36 0.91 -20.72 14.92
N PHE A 37 0.67 -19.44 15.27
CA PHE A 37 -0.60 -18.78 14.99
C PHE A 37 -0.80 -18.50 13.49
N SER A 38 0.27 -18.11 12.76
CA SER A 38 0.23 -17.95 11.31
C SER A 38 -0.12 -19.27 10.60
N ASN A 39 0.50 -20.37 11.02
CA ASN A 39 0.20 -21.70 10.50
C ASN A 39 -1.26 -22.13 10.78
N PHE A 40 -1.78 -21.79 11.96
CA PHE A 40 -3.18 -22.04 12.33
C PHE A 40 -4.17 -21.29 11.44
N LEU A 41 -3.92 -20.00 11.14
CA LEU A 41 -4.77 -19.20 10.23
C LEU A 41 -4.77 -19.77 8.81
N ASN A 42 -3.62 -20.22 8.32
CA ASN A 42 -3.49 -20.84 7.00
C ASN A 42 -4.28 -22.15 6.90
N ARG A 43 -4.31 -22.95 7.97
CA ARG A 43 -5.08 -24.20 8.02
C ARG A 43 -6.61 -23.96 7.98
N ARG A 44 -7.11 -22.87 8.58
CA ARG A 44 -8.55 -22.49 8.50
C ARG A 44 -8.97 -21.97 7.13
N ARG A 45 -8.07 -21.30 6.40
CA ARG A 45 -8.37 -20.82 5.03
C ARG A 45 -8.40 -21.93 3.98
N GLY A 46 -7.89 -23.12 4.28
CA GLY A 46 -7.86 -24.26 3.35
C GLY A 46 -9.10 -25.17 3.37
N SER A 47 -10.12 -24.90 4.19
CA SER A 47 -11.30 -25.79 4.31
C SER A 47 -12.58 -25.26 3.64
N ALA A 48 -12.53 -24.11 2.98
CA ALA A 48 -13.66 -23.59 2.23
C ALA A 48 -13.21 -23.33 0.79
N THR A 49 -13.92 -23.98 -0.15
CA THR A 49 -13.89 -23.79 -1.60
C THR A 49 -12.69 -24.37 -2.34
N ASP A 50 -12.83 -25.66 -2.66
CA ASP A 50 -12.32 -26.27 -3.89
C ASP A 50 -13.11 -25.67 -5.06
N ASP A 51 -12.51 -24.73 -5.79
CA ASP A 51 -12.63 -24.58 -7.26
C ASP A 51 -11.88 -23.30 -7.71
N GLN A 52 -10.86 -23.49 -8.55
CA GLN A 52 -10.10 -22.46 -9.29
C GLN A 52 -9.29 -21.41 -8.50
N ARG A 53 -8.30 -21.83 -7.69
CA ARG A 53 -7.07 -21.03 -7.49
C ARG A 53 -5.84 -21.92 -7.28
N THR A 54 -5.66 -22.88 -8.17
CA THR A 54 -4.37 -23.57 -8.33
C THR A 54 -3.38 -22.53 -8.87
N LEU A 55 -2.51 -22.02 -7.99
CA LEU A 55 -1.11 -21.60 -8.22
C LEU A 55 -0.60 -20.48 -7.30
N LEU A 56 -1.32 -20.01 -6.26
CA LEU A 56 -0.80 -18.90 -5.44
C LEU A 56 -1.14 -19.06 -3.95
N SER A 57 -0.66 -20.11 -3.28
CA SER A 57 -0.65 -20.09 -1.80
C SER A 57 0.22 -21.20 -1.20
N GLN A 58 1.49 -21.22 -1.56
CA GLN A 58 2.50 -21.83 -0.71
C GLN A 58 3.58 -20.78 -0.51
N ASN A 59 3.76 -20.39 0.75
CA ASN A 59 4.78 -19.48 1.28
C ASN A 59 4.44 -17.99 1.14
N PHE A 60 3.66 -17.46 2.09
CA PHE A 60 3.64 -16.01 2.34
C PHE A 60 4.50 -15.69 3.56
N PRO A 61 5.80 -15.43 3.38
CA PRO A 61 6.61 -14.80 4.42
C PRO A 61 6.14 -13.36 4.59
N GLU A 62 6.16 -12.84 5.82
CA GLU A 62 5.93 -11.42 6.14
C GLU A 62 6.79 -10.46 5.29
N ALA A 63 7.87 -10.96 4.68
CA ALA A 63 8.63 -10.25 3.65
C ALA A 63 7.78 -9.81 2.44
N LEU A 64 6.77 -10.59 2.03
CA LEU A 64 5.89 -10.23 0.90
C LEU A 64 4.86 -9.16 1.26
N ALA A 65 4.52 -8.95 2.53
CA ALA A 65 3.62 -7.85 2.90
C ALA A 65 4.35 -6.50 2.77
N TYR A 66 5.64 -6.46 3.14
CA TYR A 66 6.50 -5.32 2.87
C TYR A 66 6.80 -5.17 1.36
N ASP A 67 7.04 -6.28 0.65
CA ASP A 67 7.31 -6.26 -0.80
C ASP A 67 6.07 -5.87 -1.63
N GLN A 68 4.86 -6.26 -1.21
CA GLN A 68 3.61 -5.88 -1.85
C GLN A 68 3.32 -4.39 -1.63
N GLN A 69 3.55 -3.87 -0.42
CA GLN A 69 3.35 -2.46 -0.13
C GLN A 69 4.42 -1.57 -0.78
N LEU A 70 5.67 -2.01 -0.84
CA LEU A 70 6.72 -1.35 -1.63
C LEU A 70 6.44 -1.42 -3.13
N GLY A 71 5.90 -2.54 -3.62
CA GLY A 71 5.52 -2.69 -5.03
C GLY A 71 4.34 -1.80 -5.41
N GLU A 72 3.36 -1.62 -4.53
CA GLU A 72 2.25 -0.68 -4.73
C GLU A 72 2.73 0.77 -4.70
N GLU A 73 3.60 1.14 -3.76
CA GLU A 73 4.19 2.49 -3.69
C GLU A 73 5.12 2.81 -4.87
N GLU A 74 5.89 1.83 -5.35
CA GLU A 74 6.76 1.95 -6.53
C GLU A 74 5.93 2.06 -7.82
N ASP A 75 4.83 1.30 -7.92
CA ASP A 75 3.89 1.38 -9.04
C ASP A 75 3.15 2.73 -9.05
N GLU A 76 2.79 3.26 -7.87
CA GLU A 76 2.23 4.61 -7.73
C GLU A 76 3.22 5.70 -8.17
N GLU A 77 4.49 5.61 -7.75
CA GLU A 77 5.54 6.57 -8.15
C GLU A 77 5.75 6.58 -9.66
N ARG A 78 5.77 5.40 -10.29
CA ARG A 78 5.91 5.25 -11.74
C ARG A 78 4.71 5.85 -12.46
N HIS A 79 3.49 5.58 -12.01
CA HIS A 79 2.28 6.13 -12.62
C HIS A 79 2.21 7.65 -12.51
N PHE A 80 2.52 8.19 -11.33
CA PHE A 80 2.57 9.63 -11.13
C PHE A 80 3.65 10.28 -12.01
N SER A 81 4.84 9.69 -12.05
CA SER A 81 5.94 10.19 -12.90
C SER A 81 5.56 10.22 -14.39
N MET A 82 4.93 9.15 -14.91
CA MET A 82 4.45 9.10 -16.30
C MET A 82 3.37 10.16 -16.58
N LEU A 83 2.43 10.35 -15.65
CA LEU A 83 1.43 11.41 -15.77
C LEU A 83 2.11 12.78 -15.87
N MET A 84 3.00 13.07 -14.93
CA MET A 84 3.72 14.34 -14.88
C MET A 84 4.59 14.57 -16.12
N GLU A 85 5.22 13.53 -16.66
CA GLU A 85 5.95 13.60 -17.93
C GLU A 85 5.01 13.88 -19.11
N SER A 86 3.86 13.20 -19.19
CA SER A 86 2.87 13.40 -20.26
C SER A 86 2.28 14.81 -20.28
N LEU A 87 2.12 15.42 -19.09
CA LEU A 87 1.68 16.80 -18.92
C LEU A 87 2.83 17.80 -19.15
N GLY A 88 4.08 17.33 -19.21
CA GLY A 88 5.27 18.16 -19.24
C GLY A 88 5.42 19.01 -17.97
N ALA A 89 5.01 18.44 -16.84
CA ALA A 89 4.87 19.05 -15.52
C ALA A 89 5.97 18.63 -14.52
N SER A 90 6.91 17.77 -14.92
CA SER A 90 7.91 17.13 -14.03
C SER A 90 8.70 18.10 -13.14
N ASN A 91 8.84 19.37 -13.52
CA ASN A 91 9.54 20.42 -12.76
C ASN A 91 8.72 21.71 -12.62
N VAL A 92 7.38 21.62 -12.69
CA VAL A 92 6.50 22.81 -12.71
C VAL A 92 6.02 23.19 -11.31
N PHE A 93 5.90 22.22 -10.40
CA PHE A 93 5.45 22.43 -9.03
C PHE A 93 6.64 22.50 -8.06
N GLU A 94 6.58 23.41 -7.08
CA GLU A 94 7.62 23.57 -6.05
C GLU A 94 7.65 22.37 -5.08
N ASP A 95 6.49 21.82 -4.74
CA ASP A 95 6.36 20.59 -3.96
C ASP A 95 5.55 19.52 -4.72
N PRO A 96 6.21 18.65 -5.50
CA PRO A 96 5.54 17.55 -6.18
C PRO A 96 5.03 16.47 -5.20
N GLY A 97 5.49 16.46 -3.95
CA GLY A 97 5.10 15.47 -2.94
C GLY A 97 3.64 15.60 -2.51
N GLU A 98 3.15 16.82 -2.31
CA GLU A 98 1.73 17.07 -1.96
C GLU A 98 0.80 16.67 -3.10
N VAL A 99 1.15 17.04 -4.33
CA VAL A 99 0.41 16.68 -5.54
C VAL A 99 0.36 15.17 -5.72
N ARG A 100 1.49 14.49 -5.49
CA ARG A 100 1.59 13.03 -5.53
C ARG A 100 0.70 12.37 -4.47
N SER A 101 0.75 12.86 -3.23
CA SER A 101 -0.07 12.32 -2.13
C SER A 101 -1.56 12.44 -2.44
N LEU A 102 -2.00 13.58 -2.95
CA LEU A 102 -3.40 13.79 -3.32
C LEU A 102 -3.81 12.89 -4.50
N TRP A 103 -2.96 12.76 -5.52
CA TRP A 103 -3.20 11.86 -6.64
C TRP A 103 -3.35 10.40 -6.20
N ALA A 104 -2.44 9.93 -5.33
CA ALA A 104 -2.47 8.56 -4.80
C ALA A 104 -3.73 8.32 -3.95
N GLN A 105 -4.13 9.30 -3.15
CA GLN A 105 -5.35 9.23 -2.36
C GLN A 105 -6.60 9.17 -3.24
N LEU A 106 -6.70 10.04 -4.24
CA LEU A 106 -7.82 10.03 -5.20
C LEU A 106 -7.93 8.71 -5.95
N ARG A 107 -6.80 8.11 -6.32
CA ARG A 107 -6.78 6.80 -7.00
C ARG A 107 -7.35 5.68 -6.11
N LYS A 108 -7.11 5.73 -4.79
CA LYS A 108 -7.58 4.73 -3.82
C LYS A 108 -9.02 4.95 -3.39
N ASP A 109 -9.36 6.17 -3.02
CA ASP A 109 -10.63 6.49 -2.35
C ASP A 109 -11.72 6.91 -3.36
N GLU A 110 -11.36 7.70 -4.38
CA GLU A 110 -12.31 8.35 -5.29
C GLU A 110 -11.83 8.36 -6.75
N PRO A 111 -11.70 7.18 -7.40
CA PRO A 111 -11.08 7.07 -8.73
C PRO A 111 -11.83 7.84 -9.83
N HIS A 112 -13.11 8.13 -9.63
CA HIS A 112 -13.92 8.93 -10.56
C HIS A 112 -13.53 10.42 -10.58
N LEU A 113 -12.90 10.93 -9.51
CA LEU A 113 -12.38 12.31 -9.45
C LEU A 113 -10.97 12.42 -10.03
N LEU A 114 -10.27 11.29 -10.22
CA LEU A 114 -8.90 11.26 -10.72
C LEU A 114 -8.78 11.94 -12.09
N THR A 115 -9.71 11.66 -13.01
CA THR A 115 -9.73 12.30 -14.34
C THR A 115 -9.89 13.82 -14.25
N ASN A 116 -10.77 14.31 -13.37
CA ASN A 116 -10.94 15.76 -13.17
C ASN A 116 -9.66 16.39 -12.61
N PHE A 117 -8.98 15.69 -11.72
CA PHE A 117 -7.73 16.14 -11.14
C PHE A 117 -6.60 16.17 -12.19
N GLU A 118 -6.49 15.16 -13.03
CA GLU A 118 -5.53 15.12 -14.14
C GLU A 118 -5.78 16.25 -15.15
N GLU A 119 -7.04 16.53 -15.49
CA GLU A 119 -7.40 17.68 -16.32
C GLU A 119 -7.01 19.01 -15.67
N PHE A 120 -7.23 19.14 -14.35
CA PHE A 120 -6.84 20.32 -13.60
C PHE A 120 -5.32 20.52 -13.64
N LEU A 121 -4.54 19.46 -13.38
CA LEU A 121 -3.07 19.51 -13.46
C LEU A 121 -2.58 19.92 -14.85
N SER A 122 -3.22 19.42 -15.91
CA SER A 122 -2.91 19.82 -17.29
C SER A 122 -3.09 21.31 -17.52
N ARG A 123 -4.21 21.88 -17.06
CA ARG A 123 -4.52 23.31 -17.20
C ARG A 123 -3.58 24.20 -16.39
N VAL A 124 -3.30 23.81 -15.13
CA VAL A 124 -2.38 24.54 -14.26
C VAL A 124 -0.97 24.52 -14.83
N THR A 125 -0.51 23.35 -15.29
CA THR A 125 0.80 23.20 -15.92
C THR A 125 0.94 24.08 -17.15
N SER A 126 -0.09 24.10 -18.01
CA SER A 126 -0.10 24.92 -19.22
C SER A 126 -0.01 26.41 -18.88
N GLN A 127 -0.82 26.88 -17.94
CA GLN A 127 -0.80 28.29 -17.50
C GLN A 127 0.54 28.70 -16.88
N ILE A 128 1.16 27.84 -16.06
CA ILE A 128 2.47 28.15 -15.48
C ILE A 128 3.52 28.25 -16.60
N LYS A 129 3.48 27.35 -17.59
CA LYS A 129 4.42 27.37 -18.72
C LYS A 129 4.23 28.61 -19.60
N GLU A 130 3.00 28.99 -19.88
CA GLU A 130 2.68 30.23 -20.60
C GLU A 130 3.20 31.45 -19.85
N ALA A 131 2.92 31.58 -18.55
CA ALA A 131 3.41 32.69 -17.73
C ALA A 131 4.94 32.75 -17.67
N GLN A 132 5.61 31.60 -17.57
CA GLN A 132 7.08 31.54 -17.62
C GLN A 132 7.63 31.95 -18.99
N GLN A 133 6.94 31.61 -20.07
CA GLN A 133 7.32 31.99 -21.43
C GLN A 133 7.13 33.50 -21.66
N GLU A 134 5.98 34.06 -21.29
CA GLU A 134 5.72 35.49 -21.35
C GLU A 134 6.74 36.30 -20.55
N ARG A 135 7.12 35.82 -19.36
CA ARG A 135 8.18 36.46 -18.55
C ARG A 135 9.51 36.48 -19.30
N LYS A 136 9.93 35.36 -19.88
CA LYS A 136 11.17 35.28 -20.68
C LYS A 136 11.14 36.21 -21.89
N GLU A 137 10.00 36.30 -22.58
CA GLU A 137 9.82 37.19 -23.71
C GLU A 137 9.97 38.66 -23.28
N MET A 138 9.30 39.05 -22.21
CA MET A 138 9.42 40.40 -21.64
C MET A 138 10.86 40.72 -21.19
N GLU A 139 11.54 39.79 -20.53
CA GLU A 139 12.95 39.91 -20.16
C GLU A 139 13.86 40.05 -21.39
N SER A 140 13.56 39.37 -22.49
CA SER A 140 14.35 39.46 -23.73
C SER A 140 14.16 40.77 -24.48
N VAL A 141 12.96 41.38 -24.41
CA VAL A 141 12.68 42.70 -24.98
C VAL A 141 13.39 43.82 -24.21
N LEU A 142 13.68 43.60 -22.92
CA LEU A 142 14.39 44.57 -22.07
C LEU A 142 15.94 44.49 -22.18
N ARG A 143 16.47 43.51 -22.93
CA ARG A 143 17.91 43.29 -23.11
C ARG A 143 18.41 43.88 -24.43
#